data_AF-A0A968TIU4-F1
#
_entry.id   AF-A0A968TIU4-F1
#
_cell.length_a   1.000
_cell.length_b   1.000
_cell.length_c   1.000
_cell.angle_alpha   90.00
_cell.angle_beta   90.00
_cell.angle_gamma   90.00
#
_symmetry.space_group_name_H-M   'P 1'
#
loop_
_entity.id
_entity.type
_entity.pdbx_description
1 polymer ?
#
loop_
_entity_poly.entity_id
_entity_poly.type
_entity_poly.pdbx_seq_one_letter_code
_entity_poly.pdbx_strand_id
1 'polypeptide(L)'
;MANSRQTIFAANNLLVIGRLDQISRNPKLHEQVAQVEWDLVVCDEAHKMSASMSGGDIKATKRYRLGQHLSAATRHLLLMTGTPHNGKEDDFRLFMALLDDDRFLPGARSKAPQDKATDLIRRLIKEDLRKLDGTPLFPERFAYTVRYQLSELERNLYDEVTQYVCQEFNRADQLADGRRRRIGFALTILQRRLASSPAAIHQSIEHRRCKLETRLQQEMVKQKGKLNLEGKLNLSLKLKDHGKDACLTDKTRGG
;
A
#
# COMPACT_ATOMS: atom_id res chain seq x y z
N MET A 1 30.29 -0.82 30.58
CA MET A 1 30.75 -0.15 29.35
C MET A 1 30.17 -0.91 28.17
N ALA A 2 29.10 -0.39 27.57
CA ALA A 2 28.39 -1.07 26.49
C ALA A 2 29.13 -0.88 25.16
N ASN A 3 29.30 -1.98 24.44
CA ASN A 3 30.06 -2.14 23.21
C ASN A 3 29.47 -1.24 22.10
N SER A 4 30.10 -0.10 21.81
CA SER A 4 29.70 0.81 20.74
C SER A 4 29.99 0.18 19.38
N ARG A 5 29.05 -0.59 18.84
CA ARG A 5 29.06 -0.94 17.42
C ARG A 5 28.86 0.36 16.65
N GLN A 6 29.93 0.91 16.07
CA GLN A 6 29.84 2.01 15.12
C GLN A 6 28.81 1.64 14.05
N THR A 7 27.68 2.34 14.06
CA THR A 7 26.66 2.19 13.03
C THR A 7 27.14 2.89 11.77
N ILE A 8 26.65 2.47 10.60
CA ILE A 8 26.97 3.14 9.32
C ILE A 8 26.58 4.63 9.33
N PHE A 9 25.67 5.01 10.23
CA PHE A 9 25.23 6.38 10.44
C PHE A 9 26.17 7.15 11.37
N ALA A 10 26.65 6.55 12.47
CA ALA A 10 27.62 7.17 13.38
C ALA A 10 29.04 7.24 12.81
N ALA A 11 29.39 6.38 11.85
CA ALA A 11 30.69 6.42 11.18
C ALA A 11 30.79 7.54 10.12
N ASN A 12 29.65 8.02 9.60
CA ASN A 12 29.56 9.00 8.52
C ASN A 12 28.95 10.32 9.04
N ASN A 13 29.65 11.00 9.94
CA ASN A 13 29.18 12.18 10.68
C ASN A 13 28.93 13.47 9.87
N LEU A 14 28.93 13.45 8.54
CA LEU A 14 28.79 14.69 7.75
C LEU A 14 27.53 14.73 6.87
N LEU A 15 27.12 13.61 6.27
CA LEU A 15 25.93 13.56 5.41
C LEU A 15 25.49 12.13 5.14
N VAL A 16 24.20 11.85 5.35
CA VAL A 16 23.58 10.58 4.98
C VAL A 16 22.38 10.82 4.08
N ILE A 17 22.37 10.18 2.91
CA ILE A 17 21.25 10.20 1.97
C ILE A 17 20.69 8.79 1.85
N GLY A 18 19.39 8.64 2.07
CA GLY A 18 18.74 7.34 2.05
C GLY A 18 17.31 7.41 1.52
N ARG A 19 16.84 6.29 0.95
CA ARG A 19 15.45 6.16 0.53
C ARG A 19 14.55 5.92 1.75
N LEU A 20 13.54 6.77 1.92
CA LEU A 20 12.53 6.66 2.99
C LEU A 20 11.96 5.24 3.12
N ASP A 21 11.64 4.60 2.00
CA ASP A 21 11.08 3.24 1.96
C ASP A 21 12.05 2.18 2.46
N GLN A 22 13.34 2.35 2.21
CA GLN A 22 14.36 1.38 2.62
C GLN A 22 14.59 1.45 4.13
N ILE A 23 14.71 2.67 4.67
CA ILE A 23 14.93 2.89 6.10
C ILE A 23 13.69 2.48 6.90
N SER A 24 12.50 2.92 6.49
CA SER A 24 11.25 2.61 7.22
C SER A 24 10.87 1.12 7.22
N ARG A 25 11.28 0.35 6.22
CA ARG A 25 10.92 -1.07 6.12
C ARG A 25 11.94 -2.01 6.75
N ASN A 26 13.20 -1.59 6.89
CA ASN A 26 14.27 -2.38 7.47
C ASN A 26 14.44 -2.03 8.96
N PRO A 27 14.04 -2.91 9.89
CA PRO A 27 14.09 -2.62 11.33
C PRO A 27 15.49 -2.26 11.82
N LYS A 28 16.53 -2.91 11.26
CA LYS A 28 17.92 -2.64 11.64
C LYS A 28 18.33 -1.22 11.25
N LEU A 29 17.97 -0.76 10.06
CA LEU A 29 18.29 0.60 9.63
C LEU A 29 17.49 1.64 10.43
N HIS A 30 16.21 1.37 10.69
CA HIS A 30 15.37 2.25 11.51
C HIS A 30 15.98 2.42 12.91
N GLU A 31 16.35 1.34 13.58
CA GLU A 31 16.97 1.39 14.91
C GLU A 31 18.30 2.14 14.88
N GLN A 32 19.16 1.87 13.89
CA GLN A 32 20.44 2.54 13.77
C GLN A 32 20.32 4.05 13.51
N VAL A 33 19.31 4.49 12.73
CA VAL A 33 19.04 5.91 12.50
C VAL A 33 18.50 6.59 13.76
N ALA A 34 17.70 5.88 14.56
CA ALA A 34 17.11 6.39 15.79
C ALA A 34 18.12 6.50 16.95
N GLN A 35 19.25 5.81 16.89
CA GLN A 35 20.33 5.89 17.88
C GLN A 35 21.33 7.04 17.63
N VAL A 36 21.14 7.79 16.54
CA VAL A 36 22.01 8.90 16.16
C VAL A 36 21.23 10.20 16.38
N GLU A 37 21.87 11.16 17.03
CA GLU A 37 21.37 12.53 17.11
C GLU A 37 21.74 13.27 15.83
N TRP A 38 20.78 14.00 15.25
CA TRP A 38 21.01 14.75 14.01
C TRP A 38 20.78 16.24 14.25
N ASP A 39 21.67 17.06 13.70
CA ASP A 39 21.46 18.51 13.67
C ASP A 39 20.29 18.89 12.75
N LEU A 40 20.23 18.27 11.56
CA LEU A 40 19.23 18.55 10.54
C LEU A 40 18.78 17.27 9.83
N VAL A 41 17.47 17.11 9.70
CA VAL A 41 16.86 16.10 8.82
C VAL A 41 15.95 16.77 7.81
N VAL A 42 16.15 16.42 6.53
CA VAL A 42 15.32 16.87 5.42
C VAL A 42 14.57 15.67 4.84
N CYS A 43 13.25 15.73 4.89
CA CYS A 43 12.37 14.71 4.32
C CYS A 43 11.68 15.24 3.07
N ASP A 44 12.13 14.79 1.90
CA ASP A 44 11.45 15.08 0.64
C ASP A 44 10.25 14.13 0.40
N GLU A 45 9.25 14.63 -0.30
CA GLU A 45 7.93 14.00 -0.46
C GLU A 45 7.34 13.54 0.87
N ALA A 46 7.41 14.43 1.87
CA ALA A 46 7.03 14.15 3.25
C ALA A 46 5.56 13.68 3.38
N HIS A 47 4.70 13.96 2.39
CA HIS A 47 3.33 13.43 2.33
C HIS A 47 3.27 11.89 2.36
N LYS A 48 4.37 11.18 2.09
CA LYS A 48 4.48 9.73 2.23
C LYS A 48 4.54 9.26 3.69
N MET A 49 4.90 10.14 4.63
CA MET A 49 4.86 9.89 6.08
C MET A 49 3.45 10.15 6.60
N SER A 50 2.51 9.29 6.18
CA SER A 50 1.10 9.46 6.52
C SER A 50 0.67 8.53 7.66
N ALA A 51 -0.27 9.03 8.46
CA ALA A 51 -1.06 8.29 9.42
C ALA A 51 -2.53 8.68 9.24
N SER A 52 -3.44 7.82 9.69
CA SER A 52 -4.87 8.04 9.55
C SER A 52 -5.61 7.62 10.81
N MET A 53 -6.70 8.30 11.13
CA MET A 53 -7.61 7.89 12.20
C MET A 53 -8.52 6.75 11.72
N SER A 54 -8.67 5.70 12.53
CA SER A 54 -9.56 4.58 12.24
C SER A 54 -10.12 4.01 13.53
N GLY A 55 -11.41 4.22 13.78
CA GLY A 55 -12.09 3.67 14.97
C GLY A 55 -11.63 4.29 16.29
N GLY A 56 -11.22 5.56 16.28
CA GLY A 56 -10.67 6.25 17.45
C GLY A 56 -9.15 6.10 17.62
N ASP A 57 -8.53 5.12 16.96
CA ASP A 57 -7.09 4.86 17.04
C ASP A 57 -6.30 5.46 15.88
N ILE A 58 -5.06 5.87 16.16
CA ILE A 58 -4.09 6.33 15.16
C ILE A 58 -3.47 5.12 14.45
N LYS A 59 -3.76 4.97 13.16
CA LYS A 59 -3.13 3.97 12.30
C LYS A 59 -1.90 4.55 11.60
N ALA A 60 -0.76 4.49 12.27
CA ALA A 60 0.52 4.95 11.74
C ALA A 60 1.15 3.99 10.72
N THR A 61 1.62 4.53 9.59
CA THR A 61 2.45 3.76 8.66
C THR A 61 3.88 3.61 9.20
N LYS A 62 4.66 2.65 8.65
CA LYS A 62 6.08 2.52 9.00
C LYS A 62 6.89 3.80 8.74
N ARG A 63 6.53 4.54 7.68
CA ARG A 63 7.16 5.83 7.33
C ARG A 63 6.81 6.90 8.36
N TYR A 64 5.56 6.95 8.80
CA TYR A 64 5.13 7.87 9.85
C TYR A 64 5.89 7.60 11.16
N ARG A 65 6.02 6.34 11.58
CA ARG A 65 6.79 5.98 12.78
C ARG A 65 8.26 6.37 12.68
N LEU A 66 8.87 6.24 11.49
CA LEU A 66 10.21 6.75 11.26
C LEU A 66 10.25 8.28 11.42
N GLY A 67 9.28 8.99 10.86
CA GLY A 67 9.12 10.45 11.04
C GLY A 67 9.00 10.86 12.51
N GLN A 68 8.23 10.13 13.32
CA GLN A 68 8.09 10.39 14.76
C GLN A 68 9.43 10.25 15.49
N HIS A 69 10.19 9.19 15.20
CA HIS A 69 11.50 8.98 15.81
C HIS A 69 12.50 10.06 15.38
N LEU A 70 12.50 10.42 14.09
CA LEU A 70 13.36 11.48 13.57
C LEU A 70 13.00 12.82 14.20
N SER A 71 11.71 13.16 14.31
CA SER A 71 11.27 14.38 14.99
C SER A 71 11.82 14.47 16.43
N ALA A 72 11.75 13.38 17.19
CA ALA A 72 12.28 13.34 18.56
C ALA A 72 13.82 13.34 18.65
N ALA A 73 14.52 12.82 17.64
CA ALA A 73 15.98 12.66 17.63
C ALA A 73 16.72 13.76 16.85
N THR A 74 16.02 14.80 16.39
CA THR A 74 16.59 15.85 15.53
C THR A 74 16.32 17.23 16.10
N ARG A 75 17.29 18.15 15.99
CA ARG A 75 17.08 19.54 16.41
C ARG A 75 16.31 20.34 15.36
N HIS A 76 16.59 20.11 14.09
CA HIS A 76 15.94 20.78 12.97
C HIS A 76 15.33 19.75 12.02
N LEU A 77 14.01 19.74 11.90
CA LEU A 77 13.27 18.89 10.97
C LEU A 77 12.62 19.72 9.86
N LEU A 78 13.01 19.48 8.62
CA LEU A 78 12.44 20.11 7.44
C LEU A 78 11.64 19.10 6.62
N LEU A 79 10.33 19.33 6.52
CA LEU A 79 9.42 18.52 5.72
C LEU A 79 9.12 19.23 4.40
N MET A 80 9.46 18.62 3.27
CA MET A 80 9.23 19.16 1.93
C MET A 80 8.15 18.34 1.22
N THR A 81 7.13 19.02 0.70
CA THR A 81 6.07 18.37 -0.09
C THR A 81 5.32 19.39 -0.94
N GLY A 82 5.00 19.00 -2.18
CA GLY A 82 4.10 19.78 -3.03
C GLY A 82 2.62 19.64 -2.66
N THR A 83 2.26 18.57 -1.92
CA THR A 83 0.88 18.22 -1.59
C THR A 83 0.80 17.69 -0.15
N PRO A 84 0.78 18.57 0.86
CA PRO A 84 0.84 18.15 2.27
C PRO A 84 -0.43 17.46 2.76
N HIS A 85 -1.54 17.58 2.04
CA HIS A 85 -2.83 17.03 2.44
C HIS A 85 -3.52 16.29 1.27
N ASN A 86 -4.32 15.30 1.62
CA ASN A 86 -5.16 14.49 0.72
C ASN A 86 -6.65 14.85 0.85
N GLY A 87 -6.98 15.99 1.49
CA GLY A 87 -8.34 16.43 1.77
C GLY A 87 -8.96 15.90 3.07
N LYS A 88 -8.20 15.13 3.87
CA LYS A 88 -8.63 14.71 5.21
C LYS A 88 -7.92 15.51 6.29
N GLU A 89 -8.70 16.15 7.14
CA GLU A 89 -8.18 17.02 8.20
C GLU A 89 -7.40 16.22 9.26
N ASP A 90 -7.92 15.08 9.71
CA ASP A 90 -7.24 14.23 10.70
C ASP A 90 -5.86 13.75 10.22
N ASP A 91 -5.77 13.31 8.95
CA ASP A 91 -4.50 12.88 8.34
C ASP A 91 -3.51 14.05 8.29
N PHE A 92 -3.98 15.26 7.99
CA PHE A 92 -3.17 16.47 7.96
C PHE A 92 -2.69 16.87 9.36
N ARG A 93 -3.55 16.80 10.38
CA ARG A 93 -3.16 17.06 11.78
C ARG A 93 -2.10 16.07 12.24
N LEU A 94 -2.28 14.78 11.95
CA LEU A 94 -1.26 13.78 12.25
C LEU A 94 0.06 14.05 11.52
N PHE A 95 0.03 14.51 10.27
CA PHE A 95 1.23 14.93 9.55
C PHE A 95 1.93 16.12 10.23
N MET A 96 1.17 17.14 10.65
CA MET A 96 1.70 18.29 11.38
C MET A 96 2.21 17.93 12.78
N ALA A 97 1.68 16.89 13.41
CA ALA A 97 2.19 16.36 14.67
C ALA A 97 3.62 15.81 14.59
N LEU A 98 4.17 15.62 13.38
CA LEU A 98 5.59 15.34 13.21
C LEU A 98 6.47 16.57 13.49
N LEU A 99 5.92 17.78 13.44
CA LEU A 99 6.63 19.04 13.71
C LEU A 99 6.33 19.57 15.12
N ASP A 100 5.09 19.39 15.59
CA ASP A 100 4.62 19.87 16.89
C ASP A 100 3.53 18.92 17.40
N ASP A 101 3.93 17.92 18.18
CA ASP A 101 3.02 16.89 18.69
C ASP A 101 2.06 17.43 19.75
N ASP A 102 2.54 18.31 20.63
CA ASP A 102 1.77 19.02 21.66
C ASP A 102 0.61 19.85 21.10
N ARG A 103 0.71 20.30 19.84
CA ARG A 103 -0.33 21.09 19.17
C ARG A 103 -1.29 20.26 18.32
N PHE A 104 -0.79 19.26 17.59
CA PHE A 104 -1.58 18.60 16.54
C PHE A 104 -2.01 17.16 16.83
N LEU A 105 -1.50 16.51 17.89
CA LEU A 105 -2.01 15.19 18.27
C LEU A 105 -3.47 15.26 18.77
N PRO A 106 -4.28 14.21 18.52
CA PRO A 106 -5.61 14.11 19.10
C PRO A 106 -5.58 14.23 20.62
N GLY A 107 -6.40 15.12 21.19
CA GLY A 107 -6.42 15.38 22.64
C GLY A 107 -5.40 16.39 23.15
N ALA A 108 -4.61 17.01 22.26
CA ALA A 108 -3.74 18.14 22.58
C ALA A 108 -4.50 19.28 23.28
N ARG A 109 -3.99 19.72 24.43
CA ARG A 109 -4.55 20.83 25.24
C ARG A 109 -3.99 22.20 24.84
N SER A 110 -3.58 22.37 23.58
CA SER A 110 -2.97 23.62 23.13
C SER A 110 -3.98 24.77 23.20
N LYS A 111 -3.56 25.90 23.77
CA LYS A 111 -4.30 27.17 23.82
C LYS A 111 -4.23 27.94 22.49
N ALA A 112 -3.31 27.57 21.60
CA ALA A 112 -3.22 28.15 20.27
C ALA A 112 -4.41 27.70 19.42
N PRO A 113 -4.88 28.51 18.44
CA PRO A 113 -5.84 28.02 17.46
C PRO A 113 -5.29 26.74 16.82
N GLN A 114 -5.97 25.62 17.07
CA GLN A 114 -5.57 24.29 16.57
C GLN A 114 -5.49 24.26 15.03
N ASP A 115 -6.09 25.25 14.38
CA ASP A 115 -6.38 25.25 12.94
C ASP A 115 -5.36 26.01 12.09
N LYS A 116 -4.40 26.74 12.68
CA LYS A 116 -3.51 27.63 11.91
C LYS A 116 -2.05 27.21 11.92
N ALA A 117 -1.67 26.26 11.07
CA ALA A 117 -0.28 25.87 10.82
C ALA A 117 0.58 26.93 10.08
N THR A 118 0.15 28.20 10.05
CA THR A 118 0.76 29.29 9.27
C THR A 118 2.19 29.62 9.70
N ASP A 119 2.51 29.38 10.97
CA ASP A 119 3.83 29.54 11.57
C ASP A 119 4.80 28.39 11.22
N LEU A 120 4.27 27.21 10.92
CA LEU A 120 5.05 26.02 10.58
C LEU A 120 5.17 25.78 9.06
N ILE A 121 4.27 26.36 8.27
CA ILE A 121 4.16 26.08 6.84
C ILE A 121 4.49 27.33 6.03
N ARG A 122 5.49 27.18 5.15
CA ARG A 122 5.71 28.08 4.03
C ARG A 122 5.26 27.41 2.74
N ARG A 123 4.24 27.97 2.08
CA ARG A 123 3.76 27.53 0.77
C ARG A 123 3.96 28.63 -0.26
N LEU A 124 4.58 28.28 -1.39
CA LEU A 124 4.71 29.14 -2.56
C LEU A 124 3.90 28.52 -3.70
N ILE A 125 3.10 29.33 -4.38
CA ILE A 125 2.30 28.90 -5.53
C ILE A 125 3.03 29.35 -6.80
N LYS A 126 3.05 28.53 -7.86
CA LYS A 126 3.84 28.80 -9.06
C LYS A 126 3.41 30.11 -9.74
N GLU A 127 2.12 30.40 -9.69
CA GLU A 127 1.51 31.62 -10.22
C GLU A 127 2.03 32.90 -9.52
N ASP A 128 2.44 32.80 -8.25
CA ASP A 128 2.96 33.93 -7.47
C ASP A 128 4.48 34.09 -7.60
N LEU A 129 5.17 33.11 -8.18
CA LEU A 129 6.62 33.15 -8.35
C LEU A 129 6.96 34.10 -9.49
N ARG A 130 7.73 35.13 -9.16
CA ARG A 130 8.23 36.14 -10.10
C ARG A 130 9.75 36.12 -10.11
N LYS A 131 10.33 36.49 -11.25
CA LYS A 131 11.76 36.78 -11.36
C LYS A 131 12.08 38.09 -10.62
N LEU A 132 13.36 38.40 -10.46
CA LEU A 132 13.83 39.62 -9.80
C LEU A 132 13.34 40.91 -10.51
N ASP A 133 13.09 40.83 -11.82
CA ASP A 133 12.54 41.92 -12.64
C ASP A 133 11.00 42.05 -12.54
N GLY A 134 10.33 41.23 -11.72
CA GLY A 134 8.88 41.23 -11.53
C GLY A 134 8.09 40.42 -12.57
N THR A 135 8.74 39.87 -13.61
CA THR A 135 8.06 39.03 -14.61
C THR A 135 7.66 37.67 -14.03
N PRO A 136 6.53 37.07 -14.45
CA PRO A 136 6.16 35.72 -14.01
C PRO A 136 7.27 34.70 -14.28
N LEU A 137 7.59 33.87 -13.29
CA LEU A 137 8.60 32.82 -13.42
C LEU A 137 8.09 31.67 -14.29
N PHE A 138 6.79 31.40 -14.23
CA PHE A 138 6.13 30.35 -15.00
C PHE A 138 5.13 30.93 -16.01
N PRO A 139 4.93 30.28 -17.17
CA PRO A 139 3.88 30.65 -18.11
C PRO A 139 2.48 30.52 -17.51
N GLU A 140 1.54 31.31 -18.02
CA GLU A 140 0.13 31.21 -17.64
C GLU A 140 -0.46 29.86 -18.07
N ARG A 141 -1.30 29.29 -17.19
CA ARG A 141 -1.97 28.01 -17.43
C ARG A 141 -3.39 28.25 -17.96
N PHE A 142 -3.62 27.87 -19.22
CA PHE A 142 -4.97 27.80 -19.80
C PHE A 142 -5.52 26.38 -19.68
N ALA A 143 -6.61 26.20 -18.94
CA ALA A 143 -7.30 24.91 -18.81
C ALA A 143 -8.71 25.01 -19.41
N TYR A 144 -8.95 24.24 -20.47
CA TYR A 144 -10.27 24.14 -21.10
C TYR A 144 -10.76 22.69 -21.04
N THR A 145 -12.00 22.51 -20.60
CA THR A 145 -12.66 21.19 -20.56
C THR A 145 -13.35 20.96 -21.90
N VAL A 146 -12.82 20.04 -22.71
CA VAL A 146 -13.48 19.60 -23.94
C VAL A 146 -14.53 18.56 -23.58
N ARG A 147 -15.80 18.85 -23.88
CA ARG A 147 -16.87 17.87 -23.79
C ARG A 147 -16.85 17.02 -25.05
N TYR A 148 -16.97 15.71 -24.91
CA TYR A 148 -17.10 14.78 -26.02
C TYR A 148 -18.33 13.89 -25.78
N GLN A 149 -18.92 13.40 -26.86
CA GLN A 149 -20.00 12.42 -26.81
C GLN A 149 -19.41 11.07 -27.20
N LEU A 150 -19.76 10.03 -26.45
CA LEU A 150 -19.39 8.66 -26.79
C LEU A 150 -20.17 8.23 -28.04
N SER A 151 -19.49 7.58 -28.98
CA SER A 151 -20.17 6.86 -30.05
C SER A 151 -21.00 5.71 -29.47
N GLU A 152 -21.96 5.19 -30.24
CA GLU A 152 -22.79 4.06 -29.81
C GLU A 152 -21.96 2.84 -29.39
N LEU A 153 -20.92 2.51 -30.17
CA LEU A 153 -20.02 1.40 -29.86
C LEU A 153 -19.24 1.60 -28.56
N GLU A 154 -18.74 2.82 -28.31
CA GLU A 154 -18.02 3.14 -27.08
C GLU A 154 -18.95 3.13 -25.87
N ARG A 155 -20.20 3.58 -26.04
CA ARG A 155 -21.22 3.54 -25.00
C ARG A 155 -21.60 2.11 -24.65
N ASN A 156 -21.81 1.26 -25.65
CA ASN A 156 -22.09 -0.16 -25.44
C ASN A 156 -20.95 -0.85 -24.69
N LEU A 157 -19.70 -0.61 -25.10
CA LEU A 157 -18.53 -1.14 -24.40
C LEU A 157 -18.45 -0.65 -22.94
N TYR A 158 -18.75 0.63 -22.71
CA TYR A 158 -18.80 1.20 -21.36
C TYR A 158 -19.86 0.51 -20.48
N ASP A 159 -21.06 0.30 -21.02
CA ASP A 159 -22.17 -0.33 -20.32
C ASP A 159 -21.88 -1.81 -20.02
N GLU A 160 -21.32 -2.56 -20.98
CA GLU A 160 -20.92 -3.96 -20.79
C GLU A 160 -19.85 -4.13 -19.72
N VAL A 161 -18.81 -3.30 -19.74
CA VAL A 161 -17.74 -3.34 -18.73
C VAL A 161 -18.29 -2.98 -17.36
N THR A 162 -19.17 -1.98 -17.29
CA THR A 162 -19.82 -1.57 -16.04
C THR A 162 -20.69 -2.70 -15.50
N GLN A 163 -21.51 -3.33 -16.34
CA GLN A 163 -22.35 -4.46 -15.97
C GLN A 163 -21.54 -5.66 -15.51
N TYR A 164 -20.47 -6.04 -16.23
CA TYR A 164 -19.57 -7.12 -15.83
C TYR A 164 -19.03 -6.91 -14.41
N VAL A 165 -18.53 -5.70 -14.11
CA VAL A 165 -17.97 -5.40 -12.79
C VAL A 165 -19.04 -5.40 -11.69
N CYS A 166 -20.23 -4.86 -11.96
CA CYS A 166 -21.36 -4.87 -11.02
C CYS A 166 -21.91 -6.28 -10.76
N GLN A 167 -21.97 -7.14 -11.78
CA GLN A 167 -22.39 -8.53 -11.58
C GLN A 167 -21.37 -9.33 -10.76
N GLU A 168 -20.08 -9.14 -11.04
CA GLU A 168 -19.00 -9.75 -10.25
C GLU A 168 -18.97 -9.20 -8.82
N PHE A 169 -19.37 -7.94 -8.61
CA PHE A 169 -19.60 -7.37 -7.27
C PHE A 169 -20.67 -8.16 -6.51
N ASN A 170 -21.85 -8.34 -7.10
CA ASN A 170 -22.98 -9.02 -6.46
C ASN A 170 -22.66 -10.49 -6.11
N ARG A 171 -21.97 -11.20 -6.99
CA ARG A 171 -21.50 -12.58 -6.73
C ARG A 171 -20.47 -12.65 -5.60
N ALA A 172 -19.62 -11.64 -5.48
CA ALA A 172 -18.54 -11.59 -4.52
C ALA A 172 -18.99 -11.08 -3.12
N ASP A 173 -20.01 -10.23 -3.06
CA ASP A 173 -20.59 -9.68 -1.84
C ASP A 173 -21.35 -10.73 -1.03
N GLN A 174 -21.87 -11.77 -1.67
CA GLN A 174 -22.43 -12.95 -0.99
C GLN A 174 -21.40 -13.74 -0.16
N LEU A 175 -20.10 -13.36 -0.20
CA LEU A 175 -18.99 -14.16 0.34
C LEU A 175 -17.98 -13.39 1.25
N ALA A 176 -18.19 -12.10 1.62
CA ALA A 176 -17.58 -11.37 2.77
C ALA A 176 -17.36 -9.83 2.56
N ASP A 177 -17.35 -9.06 3.67
CA ASP A 177 -17.22 -7.59 3.75
C ASP A 177 -15.91 -6.96 3.20
N GLY A 178 -14.80 -7.70 3.14
CA GLY A 178 -13.50 -7.19 2.65
C GLY A 178 -13.35 -7.11 1.12
N ARG A 179 -14.39 -7.51 0.36
CA ARG A 179 -14.35 -7.59 -1.11
C ARG A 179 -14.85 -6.33 -1.81
N ARG A 180 -15.77 -5.57 -1.19
CA ARG A 180 -16.34 -4.31 -1.72
C ARG A 180 -15.29 -3.31 -2.19
N ARG A 181 -14.30 -3.03 -1.34
CA ARG A 181 -13.24 -2.04 -1.61
C ARG A 181 -12.31 -2.46 -2.76
N ARG A 182 -12.07 -3.77 -2.93
CA ARG A 182 -11.26 -4.31 -4.04
C ARG A 182 -12.00 -4.22 -5.38
N ILE A 183 -13.31 -4.40 -5.38
CA ILE A 183 -14.12 -4.37 -6.60
C ILE A 183 -14.40 -2.94 -7.02
N GLY A 184 -14.68 -2.03 -6.08
CA GLY A 184 -14.74 -0.59 -6.36
C GLY A 184 -13.44 -0.08 -7.01
N PHE A 185 -12.28 -0.53 -6.50
CA PHE A 185 -10.99 -0.23 -7.11
C PHE A 185 -10.85 -0.79 -8.54
N ALA A 186 -11.34 -2.01 -8.79
CA ALA A 186 -11.34 -2.59 -10.13
C ALA A 186 -12.24 -1.81 -11.10
N LEU A 187 -13.43 -1.37 -10.66
CA LEU A 187 -14.33 -0.53 -11.46
C LEU A 187 -13.64 0.78 -11.83
N THR A 188 -13.07 1.49 -10.85
CA THR A 188 -12.37 2.76 -11.09
C THR A 188 -11.19 2.58 -12.06
N ILE A 189 -10.44 1.49 -11.96
CA ILE A 189 -9.35 1.20 -12.91
C ILE A 189 -9.91 1.01 -14.32
N LEU A 190 -10.93 0.17 -14.49
CA LEU A 190 -11.49 -0.12 -15.82
C LEU A 190 -12.13 1.12 -16.44
N GLN A 191 -12.88 1.90 -15.66
CA GLN A 191 -13.45 3.18 -16.10
C GLN A 191 -12.36 4.18 -16.50
N ARG A 192 -11.27 4.28 -15.73
CA ARG A 192 -10.13 5.14 -16.09
C ARG A 192 -9.43 4.68 -17.37
N ARG A 193 -9.43 3.38 -17.66
CA ARG A 193 -8.86 2.82 -18.90
C ARG A 193 -9.78 3.05 -20.10
N LEU A 194 -11.10 2.87 -19.92
CA LEU A 194 -12.13 3.22 -20.91
C LEU A 194 -12.03 4.69 -21.33
N ALA A 195 -11.90 5.60 -20.35
CA ALA A 195 -11.74 7.03 -20.62
C ALA A 195 -10.40 7.39 -21.27
N SER A 196 -9.42 6.49 -21.27
CA SER A 196 -8.10 6.72 -21.85
C SER A 196 -8.02 6.28 -23.32
N SER A 197 -8.49 5.08 -23.65
CA SER A 197 -8.67 4.61 -25.04
C SER A 197 -9.32 3.22 -25.09
N PRO A 198 -9.97 2.85 -26.21
CA PRO A 198 -10.44 1.48 -26.45
C PRO A 198 -9.34 0.42 -26.36
N ALA A 199 -8.13 0.73 -26.83
CA ALA A 199 -6.99 -0.19 -26.73
C ALA A 199 -6.58 -0.46 -25.27
N ALA A 200 -6.65 0.55 -24.40
CA ALA A 200 -6.28 0.42 -22.99
C ALA A 200 -7.26 -0.46 -22.20
N ILE A 201 -8.56 -0.38 -22.48
CA ILE A 201 -9.54 -1.27 -21.87
C ILE A 201 -9.40 -2.70 -22.40
N HIS A 202 -9.19 -2.88 -23.70
CA HIS A 202 -8.96 -4.20 -24.31
C HIS A 202 -7.80 -4.93 -23.64
N GLN A 203 -6.64 -4.27 -23.51
CA GLN A 203 -5.47 -4.85 -22.83
C GLN A 203 -5.75 -5.18 -21.37
N SER A 204 -6.54 -4.36 -20.67
CA SER A 204 -6.90 -4.59 -19.26
C SER A 204 -7.77 -5.83 -19.10
N ILE A 205 -8.72 -6.05 -20.01
CA ILE A 205 -9.59 -7.24 -20.02
C ILE A 205 -8.77 -8.48 -20.39
N GLU A 206 -7.91 -8.41 -21.40
CA GLU A 206 -7.03 -9.52 -21.80
C GLU A 206 -6.11 -9.99 -20.67
N HIS A 207 -5.43 -9.06 -19.99
CA HIS A 207 -4.59 -9.40 -18.83
C HIS A 207 -5.41 -10.02 -17.70
N ARG A 208 -6.65 -9.57 -17.49
CA ARG A 208 -7.55 -10.14 -16.49
C ARG A 208 -7.98 -11.56 -16.88
N ARG A 209 -8.33 -11.80 -18.15
CA ARG A 209 -8.66 -13.12 -18.69
C ARG A 209 -7.51 -14.10 -18.47
N CYS A 210 -6.31 -13.75 -18.91
CA CYS A 210 -5.11 -14.59 -18.75
C CYS A 210 -4.85 -14.96 -17.26
N LYS A 211 -5.03 -14.00 -16.35
CA LYS A 211 -4.87 -14.25 -14.91
C LYS A 211 -5.93 -15.19 -14.34
N LEU A 212 -7.17 -15.13 -14.83
CA LEU A 212 -8.24 -16.04 -14.44
C LEU A 212 -8.01 -17.46 -14.98
N GLU A 213 -7.59 -17.58 -16.24
CA GLU A 213 -7.23 -18.86 -16.86
C GLU A 213 -6.09 -19.54 -16.11
N THR A 214 -5.04 -18.79 -15.77
CA THR A 214 -3.91 -19.31 -14.99
C THR A 214 -4.36 -19.83 -13.62
N ARG A 215 -5.26 -19.10 -12.94
CA ARG A 215 -5.83 -19.53 -11.65
C ARG A 215 -6.67 -20.80 -11.80
N LEU A 216 -7.50 -20.87 -12.84
CA LEU A 216 -8.32 -22.04 -13.12
C LEU A 216 -7.44 -23.27 -13.33
N GLN A 217 -6.39 -23.15 -14.15
CA GLN A 217 -5.41 -24.23 -14.37
C GLN A 217 -4.74 -24.67 -13.05
N GLN A 218 -4.32 -23.73 -12.21
CA GLN A 218 -3.72 -24.04 -10.91
C GLN A 218 -4.69 -24.80 -9.98
N GLU A 219 -5.96 -24.40 -9.91
CA GLU A 219 -6.96 -25.08 -9.09
C GLU A 219 -7.31 -26.46 -9.65
N MET A 220 -7.39 -26.63 -10.97
CA MET A 220 -7.58 -27.94 -11.59
C MET A 220 -6.42 -28.90 -11.27
N VAL A 221 -5.18 -28.42 -11.30
CA VAL A 221 -4.01 -29.22 -10.92
C VAL A 221 -4.05 -29.60 -9.44
N LYS A 222 -4.42 -28.67 -8.55
CA LYS A 222 -4.59 -28.96 -7.11
C LYS A 222 -5.68 -30.00 -6.85
N GLN A 223 -6.82 -29.89 -7.52
CA GLN A 223 -7.91 -30.86 -7.38
C GLN A 223 -7.49 -32.25 -7.87
N LYS A 224 -6.84 -32.35 -9.03
CA LYS A 224 -6.25 -33.61 -9.52
C LYS A 224 -5.22 -34.18 -8.56
N GLY A 225 -4.38 -33.33 -7.95
CA GLY A 225 -3.43 -33.74 -6.92
C GLY A 225 -4.11 -34.31 -5.67
N LYS A 226 -5.16 -33.65 -5.16
CA LYS A 226 -5.96 -34.14 -4.01
C LYS A 226 -6.64 -35.47 -4.30
N LEU A 227 -7.29 -35.60 -5.46
CA LEU A 227 -7.92 -36.85 -5.91
C LEU A 227 -6.90 -38.00 -6.03
N ASN A 228 -5.69 -37.73 -6.52
CA ASN A 228 -4.61 -38.72 -6.59
C ASN A 228 -4.07 -39.11 -5.20
N LEU A 229 -3.99 -38.17 -4.26
CA LEU A 229 -3.56 -38.46 -2.88
C LEU A 229 -4.61 -39.30 -2.15
N GLU A 230 -5.90 -38.96 -2.26
CA GLU A 230 -7.01 -39.73 -1.68
C GLU A 230 -7.12 -41.13 -2.32
N GLY A 231 -6.92 -41.25 -3.64
CA GLY A 231 -6.85 -42.54 -4.32
C GLY A 231 -5.71 -43.43 -3.82
N LYS A 232 -4.52 -42.85 -3.58
CA LYS A 232 -3.37 -43.57 -3.00
C LYS A 232 -3.58 -43.96 -1.53
N LEU A 233 -4.21 -43.10 -0.73
CA LEU A 233 -4.57 -43.40 0.66
C LEU A 233 -5.60 -44.54 0.75
N ASN A 234 -6.62 -44.52 -0.11
CA ASN A 234 -7.63 -45.58 -0.17
C ASN A 234 -7.07 -46.92 -0.68
N LEU A 235 -6.10 -46.91 -1.61
CA LEU A 235 -5.41 -48.12 -2.06
C LEU A 235 -4.51 -48.70 -0.94
N SER A 236 -3.83 -47.83 -0.19
CA SER A 236 -2.98 -48.22 0.95
C SER A 236 -3.79 -48.76 2.13
N LEU A 237 -5.02 -48.27 2.35
CA LEU A 237 -5.97 -48.83 3.33
C LEU A 237 -6.49 -50.20 2.89
N LYS A 238 -6.88 -50.38 1.62
CA LYS A 238 -7.32 -51.68 1.08
C LYS A 238 -6.22 -52.76 1.11
N LEU A 239 -4.97 -52.37 0.93
CA LEU A 239 -3.83 -53.29 1.02
C LEU A 239 -3.53 -53.73 2.48
N LYS A 240 -3.96 -52.98 3.49
CA LYS A 240 -3.84 -53.39 4.90
C LYS A 240 -4.94 -54.36 5.33
N ASP A 241 -6.12 -54.30 4.73
CA ASP A 241 -7.24 -55.19 5.05
C ASP A 241 -7.09 -56.60 4.44
N HIS A 242 -6.34 -56.75 3.34
CA HIS A 242 -6.04 -58.05 2.73
C HIS A 242 -4.81 -58.78 3.31
N GLY A 243 -4.18 -58.23 4.36
CA GLY A 243 -2.96 -58.77 4.97
C GLY A 243 -3.16 -59.70 6.17
N LYS A 244 -4.40 -60.10 6.52
CA LYS A 244 -4.66 -60.89 7.75
C LYS A 244 -5.08 -62.36 7.58
N ASP A 245 -5.31 -62.86 6.36
CA ASP A 245 -5.82 -64.23 6.17
C ASP A 245 -4.85 -65.18 5.43
N ALA A 246 -3.55 -65.11 5.73
CA ALA A 246 -2.59 -66.08 5.20
C ALA A 246 -1.43 -66.35 6.18
N CYS A 247 -1.70 -67.04 7.29
CA CYS A 247 -0.68 -67.87 7.96
C CYS A 247 -1.34 -68.80 8.99
N LEU A 248 -1.72 -70.01 8.54
CA LEU A 248 -1.87 -71.17 9.43
C LEU A 248 -1.96 -72.45 8.59
N THR A 249 -0.83 -72.86 8.02
CA THR A 249 -0.51 -74.29 7.92
C THR A 249 1.00 -74.49 7.94
N ASP A 250 1.37 -75.55 8.65
CA ASP A 250 2.57 -76.36 8.50
C ASP A 250 3.81 -76.01 9.34
N LYS A 251 3.86 -76.65 10.52
CA LYS A 251 5.11 -77.01 11.18
C LYS A 251 5.10 -78.51 11.54
N THR A 252 6.18 -79.14 11.07
CA THR A 252 6.98 -80.20 11.70
C THR A 252 6.57 -81.67 11.55
N ARG A 253 7.34 -82.38 10.71
CA ARG A 253 7.68 -83.80 10.80
C ARG A 253 8.75 -84.04 11.88
N GLY A 254 8.49 -85.04 12.73
CA GLY A 254 9.39 -86.12 13.22
C GLY A 254 10.84 -85.85 13.63
N GLY A 255 11.20 -86.33 14.83
CA GLY A 255 12.56 -86.50 15.32
C GLY A 255 12.68 -86.18 16.79
#